data_AF-A0A7C5DKZ6-F1
#
_entry.id   AF-A0A7C5DKZ6-F1
#
_cell.length_a   1.000
_cell.length_b   1.000
_cell.length_c   1.000
_cell.angle_alpha   90.00
_cell.angle_beta   90.00
_cell.angle_gamma   90.00
#
_symmetry.space_group_name_H-M   'P 1'
#
loop_
_entity.id
_entity.type
_entity.pdbx_description
1 polymer ?
#
loop_
_entity_poly.entity_id
_entity_poly.type
_entity_poly.pdbx_seq_one_letter_code
_entity_poly.pdbx_strand_id
1 'polypeptide(L)'
;MGNKFFILLLLLIIISLKLSAEDTEEQMEKLFSSEDETYISTELQQRLEYLQKHKLDINKADYNELAELPWLSPQDVDAILLYRKTHSITSMKKLQEAGISEDIIQNLQPYISYLQSTPVHFISRQRMQYKEDTGYDSPLKFYQRYQAKWRNFSLYFLSQKDEGEKDWLDYWSATLYIMELGFVKNFAAGNYRLSFGQGILFAPKLALSKGGNATHQPLKHYRDVKPYTSTNEAYSLFGFAGDFSFYDMHIIPFYSNYALDGIIENGCIKSIDITGFHRSDSGQDKKDAIREKLYGAHISYGDQNRFGVTAYRDVYNHPFCDSTKKQFQDLYSADYYLNYRNITLFGEGAYANGKRAFVTG
;
A
#
# COMPACT_ATOMS: atom_id res chain seq x y z
N MET A 1 -31.09 12.99 -16.98
CA MET A 1 -29.60 12.92 -16.90
C MET A 1 -28.98 11.79 -17.76
N GLY A 2 -29.70 11.17 -18.70
CA GLY A 2 -29.18 10.03 -19.49
C GLY A 2 -28.38 10.38 -20.76
N ASN A 3 -28.60 11.55 -21.38
CA ASN A 3 -27.97 11.85 -22.68
C ASN A 3 -26.55 12.43 -22.61
N LYS A 4 -26.12 12.97 -21.46
CA LYS A 4 -24.76 13.54 -21.34
C LYS A 4 -23.68 12.47 -21.16
N PHE A 5 -24.03 11.32 -20.56
CA PHE A 5 -23.08 10.23 -20.34
C PHE A 5 -22.81 9.43 -21.63
N PHE A 6 -23.84 9.27 -22.47
CA PHE A 6 -23.71 8.59 -23.76
C PHE A 6 -22.88 9.41 -24.77
N ILE A 7 -23.02 10.74 -24.76
CA ILE A 7 -22.20 11.65 -25.59
C ILE A 7 -20.73 11.64 -25.13
N LEU A 8 -20.47 11.54 -23.82
CA LEU A 8 -19.10 11.43 -23.30
C LEU A 8 -18.44 10.09 -23.69
N LEU A 9 -19.21 8.99 -23.70
CA LEU A 9 -18.74 7.68 -24.10
C LEU A 9 -18.46 7.61 -25.62
N LEU A 10 -19.29 8.28 -26.43
CA LEU A 10 -19.09 8.38 -27.89
C LEU A 10 -17.88 9.27 -28.24
N LEU A 11 -17.63 10.34 -27.48
CA LEU A 11 -16.43 11.18 -27.62
C LEU A 11 -15.14 10.42 -27.27
N LEU A 12 -15.18 9.55 -26.25
CA LEU A 12 -14.05 8.70 -25.88
C LEU A 12 -13.72 7.63 -26.93
N ILE A 13 -14.71 7.14 -27.67
CA ILE A 13 -14.52 6.15 -28.75
C ILE A 13 -13.98 6.82 -30.03
N ILE A 14 -14.36 8.06 -30.32
CA ILE A 14 -13.91 8.81 -31.50
C ILE A 14 -12.45 9.32 -31.35
N ILE A 15 -11.96 9.50 -30.12
CA ILE A 15 -10.55 9.90 -29.87
C ILE A 15 -9.56 8.75 -30.11
N SER A 16 -10.02 7.50 -30.15
CA SER A 16 -9.18 6.31 -30.43
C SER A 16 -8.99 5.98 -31.92
N LEU A 17 -9.49 6.79 -32.85
CA LEU A 17 -9.42 6.52 -34.29
C LEU A 17 -9.08 7.79 -35.08
N LYS A 18 -7.89 8.35 -34.85
CA LYS A 18 -7.15 9.11 -35.86
C LYS A 18 -5.65 9.00 -35.57
N LEU A 19 -4.94 8.24 -36.40
CA LEU A 19 -3.65 8.67 -36.94
C LEU A 19 -3.29 7.74 -38.11
N SER A 20 -3.39 8.26 -39.32
CA SER A 20 -2.66 7.75 -40.47
C SER A 20 -2.11 8.94 -41.23
N ALA A 21 -0.79 8.87 -41.44
CA ALA A 21 0.03 9.47 -42.48
C ALA A 21 0.12 11.00 -42.57
N GLU A 22 1.34 11.52 -42.35
CA GLU A 22 2.00 12.48 -43.26
C GLU A 22 3.52 12.58 -42.97
N ASP A 23 4.28 12.44 -44.06
CA ASP A 23 5.60 12.99 -44.42
C ASP A 23 6.79 12.98 -43.45
N THR A 24 7.64 11.95 -43.60
CA THR A 24 9.09 12.04 -43.33
C THR A 24 9.86 11.13 -44.29
N GLU A 25 9.94 11.50 -45.57
CA GLU A 25 10.85 10.86 -46.54
C GLU A 25 12.06 11.74 -46.92
N GLU A 26 12.09 13.02 -46.54
CA GLU A 26 13.08 13.96 -47.08
C GLU A 26 14.41 14.03 -46.30
N GLN A 27 14.54 13.38 -45.13
CA GLN A 27 15.75 13.45 -44.29
C GLN A 27 16.70 12.25 -44.41
N MET A 28 16.30 11.18 -45.11
CA MET A 28 17.09 9.94 -45.18
C MET A 28 17.99 9.83 -46.42
N GLU A 29 17.77 10.62 -47.47
CA GLU A 29 18.42 10.40 -48.77
C GLU A 29 19.81 11.07 -48.92
N LYS A 30 20.39 11.62 -47.84
CA LYS A 30 21.64 12.40 -47.92
C LYS A 30 22.90 11.73 -47.40
N LEU A 31 22.83 10.46 -47.01
CA LEU A 31 23.91 9.77 -46.35
C LEU A 31 24.07 8.38 -46.97
N PHE A 32 25.07 8.28 -47.87
CA PHE A 32 25.83 7.06 -48.25
C PHE A 32 25.50 6.38 -49.60
N SER A 33 26.56 6.02 -50.33
CA SER A 33 26.63 5.44 -51.67
C SER A 33 27.71 4.33 -51.76
N SER A 34 27.31 3.07 -52.01
CA SER A 34 28.02 1.93 -52.67
C SER A 34 27.59 0.59 -52.04
N GLU A 35 27.60 -0.50 -52.81
CA GLU A 35 26.72 -1.69 -52.66
C GLU A 35 26.76 -2.48 -51.33
N ASP A 36 27.79 -2.34 -50.48
CA ASP A 36 27.80 -2.90 -49.10
C ASP A 36 26.98 -2.03 -48.10
N GLU A 37 26.82 -0.74 -48.40
CA GLU A 37 26.03 0.20 -47.60
C GLU A 37 24.52 -0.05 -47.74
N THR A 38 24.07 -0.60 -48.88
CA THR A 38 22.65 -0.87 -49.16
C THR A 38 22.05 -1.90 -48.19
N TYR A 39 22.84 -2.88 -47.73
CA TYR A 39 22.37 -3.89 -46.77
C TYR A 39 22.28 -3.31 -45.36
N ILE A 40 23.33 -2.61 -44.91
CA ILE A 40 23.38 -1.96 -43.58
C ILE A 40 22.34 -0.84 -43.47
N SER A 41 22.12 -0.07 -44.53
CA SER A 41 21.09 0.99 -44.57
C SER A 41 19.68 0.42 -44.43
N THR A 42 19.42 -0.74 -45.04
CA THR A 42 18.11 -1.40 -44.98
C THR A 42 17.80 -1.92 -43.57
N GLU A 43 18.78 -2.51 -42.87
CA GLU A 43 18.61 -3.01 -41.51
C GLU A 43 18.44 -1.88 -40.48
N LEU A 44 19.27 -0.82 -40.60
CA LEU A 44 19.15 0.38 -39.77
C LEU A 44 17.77 1.06 -39.97
N GLN A 45 17.31 1.17 -41.20
CA GLN A 45 16.01 1.76 -41.53
C GLN A 45 14.85 0.98 -40.91
N GLN A 46 14.85 -0.35 -41.05
CA GLN A 46 13.84 -1.21 -40.40
C GLN A 46 13.85 -1.07 -38.88
N ARG A 47 15.03 -0.94 -38.26
CA ARG A 47 15.15 -0.73 -36.82
C ARG A 47 14.60 0.63 -36.38
N LEU A 48 14.91 1.70 -37.10
CA LEU A 48 14.38 3.03 -36.82
C LEU A 48 12.87 3.10 -36.98
N GLU A 49 12.30 2.49 -38.02
CA GLU A 49 10.84 2.37 -38.20
C GLU A 49 10.19 1.58 -37.04
N TYR A 50 10.84 0.51 -36.59
CA TYR A 50 10.40 -0.24 -35.42
C TYR A 50 10.39 0.63 -34.16
N LEU A 51 11.47 1.40 -33.92
CA LEU A 51 11.59 2.27 -32.75
C LEU A 51 10.61 3.45 -32.76
N GLN A 52 10.19 3.95 -33.94
CA GLN A 52 9.12 4.94 -34.03
C GLN A 52 7.77 4.39 -33.53
N LYS A 53 7.49 3.10 -33.79
CA LYS A 53 6.27 2.41 -33.31
C LYS A 53 6.43 1.90 -31.87
N HIS A 54 7.64 1.55 -31.47
CA HIS A 54 8.00 0.96 -30.18
C HIS A 54 9.15 1.72 -29.52
N LYS A 55 8.86 2.93 -29.04
CA LYS A 55 9.86 3.84 -28.47
C LYS A 55 10.70 3.19 -27.37
N LEU A 56 12.01 3.40 -27.43
CA LEU A 56 12.99 2.94 -26.46
C LEU A 56 12.86 3.70 -25.14
N ASP A 57 12.72 3.00 -24.00
CA ASP A 57 12.66 3.62 -22.67
C ASP A 57 14.06 4.10 -22.24
N ILE A 58 14.26 5.42 -22.26
CA ILE A 58 15.55 6.06 -21.93
C ILE A 58 15.91 5.96 -20.45
N ASN A 59 15.15 5.27 -19.60
CA ASN A 59 15.56 4.96 -18.23
C ASN A 59 15.80 3.46 -18.02
N LYS A 60 15.45 2.59 -18.98
CA LYS A 60 15.61 1.13 -18.86
C LYS A 60 16.56 0.52 -19.88
N ALA A 61 16.72 1.14 -21.04
CA ALA A 61 17.52 0.59 -22.13
C ALA A 61 18.96 0.30 -21.67
N ASP A 62 19.49 -0.86 -22.04
CA ASP A 62 20.87 -1.23 -21.75
C ASP A 62 21.88 -0.52 -22.68
N TYR A 63 23.17 -0.79 -22.49
CA TYR A 63 24.22 -0.16 -23.29
C TYR A 63 24.07 -0.48 -24.78
N ASN A 64 23.76 -1.73 -25.13
CA ASN A 64 23.68 -2.18 -26.52
C ASN A 64 22.46 -1.56 -27.19
N GLU A 65 21.32 -1.56 -26.50
CA GLU A 65 20.08 -0.94 -27.01
C GLU A 65 20.24 0.56 -27.24
N LEU A 66 21.02 1.26 -26.42
CA LEU A 66 21.33 2.68 -26.63
C LEU A 66 22.33 2.90 -27.77
N ALA A 67 23.32 2.01 -27.91
CA ALA A 67 24.32 2.08 -28.97
C ALA A 67 23.74 1.81 -30.38
N GLU A 68 22.54 1.23 -30.46
CA GLU A 68 21.79 1.06 -31.72
C GLU A 68 21.25 2.40 -32.29
N LEU A 69 21.21 3.46 -31.48
CA LEU A 69 20.76 4.78 -31.93
C LEU A 69 21.91 5.51 -32.64
N PRO A 70 21.78 5.83 -33.94
CA PRO A 70 22.91 6.32 -34.75
C PRO A 70 23.44 7.69 -34.34
N TRP A 71 22.67 8.46 -33.57
CA TRP A 71 23.05 9.77 -33.06
C TRP A 71 23.78 9.74 -31.72
N LEU A 72 23.85 8.58 -31.05
CA LEU A 72 24.54 8.43 -29.76
C LEU A 72 25.94 7.89 -29.98
N SER A 73 26.95 8.67 -29.57
CA SER A 73 28.30 8.13 -29.45
C SER A 73 28.42 7.24 -28.20
N PRO A 74 29.43 6.36 -28.12
CA PRO A 74 29.72 5.60 -26.89
C PRO A 74 29.82 6.47 -25.63
N GLN A 75 30.33 7.69 -25.78
CA GLN A 75 30.47 8.66 -24.69
C GLN A 75 29.10 9.19 -24.23
N ASP A 76 28.18 9.42 -25.17
CA ASP A 76 26.81 9.84 -24.88
C ASP A 76 26.04 8.72 -24.16
N VAL A 77 26.21 7.47 -24.60
CA VAL A 77 25.62 6.30 -23.94
C VAL A 77 26.12 6.20 -22.49
N ASP A 78 27.43 6.31 -22.27
CA ASP A 78 28.02 6.30 -20.93
C ASP A 78 27.51 7.46 -20.06
N ALA A 79 27.37 8.67 -20.63
CA ALA A 79 26.85 9.83 -19.94
C ALA A 79 25.39 9.62 -19.48
N ILE A 80 24.54 9.08 -20.37
CA ILE A 80 23.15 8.71 -20.07
C ILE A 80 23.12 7.66 -18.95
N LEU A 81 23.89 6.58 -19.06
CA LEU A 81 23.93 5.50 -18.07
C LEU A 81 24.45 5.98 -16.71
N LEU A 82 25.45 6.87 -16.70
CA LEU A 82 26.00 7.47 -15.48
C LEU A 82 24.95 8.37 -14.81
N TYR A 83 24.28 9.22 -15.58
CA TYR A 83 23.26 10.13 -15.07
C TYR A 83 22.09 9.37 -14.43
N ARG A 84 21.65 8.26 -15.05
CA ARG A 84 20.59 7.37 -14.54
C ARG A 84 20.86 6.78 -13.16
N LYS A 85 22.12 6.64 -12.75
CA LYS A 85 22.46 6.11 -11.41
C LYS A 85 21.98 7.00 -10.28
N THR A 86 21.83 8.30 -10.54
CA THR A 86 21.50 9.31 -9.53
C THR A 86 20.19 10.05 -9.82
N HIS A 87 19.78 10.14 -11.10
CA HIS A 87 18.63 10.91 -11.54
C HIS A 87 17.79 10.14 -12.57
N SER A 88 16.47 10.29 -12.52
CA SER A 88 15.60 9.80 -13.60
C SER A 88 15.52 10.84 -14.73
N ILE A 89 15.64 10.39 -15.97
CA ILE A 89 15.54 11.21 -17.18
C ILE A 89 14.07 11.34 -17.56
N THR A 90 13.42 12.41 -17.10
CA THR A 90 11.96 12.61 -17.26
C THR A 90 11.58 13.62 -18.36
N SER A 91 12.56 14.29 -18.96
CA SER A 91 12.34 15.34 -19.98
C SER A 91 13.58 15.56 -20.84
N MET A 92 13.42 16.28 -21.96
CA MET A 92 14.56 16.70 -22.81
C MET A 92 15.62 17.46 -22.01
N LYS A 93 15.19 18.37 -21.13
CA LYS A 93 16.09 19.14 -20.26
C LYS A 93 16.98 18.23 -19.39
N LYS A 94 16.45 17.09 -18.93
CA LYS A 94 17.23 16.13 -18.14
C LYS A 94 18.26 15.38 -18.98
N LEU A 95 18.01 15.16 -20.28
CA LEU A 95 19.03 14.66 -21.21
C LEU A 95 20.12 15.70 -21.46
N GLN A 96 19.77 16.97 -21.59
CA GLN A 96 20.75 18.05 -21.71
C GLN A 96 21.64 18.12 -20.45
N GLU A 97 21.03 18.05 -19.26
CA GLU A 97 21.76 17.98 -17.98
C GLU A 97 22.67 16.75 -17.87
N ALA A 98 22.35 15.66 -18.58
CA ALA A 98 23.19 14.48 -18.68
C ALA A 98 24.40 14.66 -19.62
N GLY A 99 24.49 15.79 -20.33
CA GLY A 99 25.59 16.12 -21.23
C GLY A 99 25.28 15.87 -22.72
N ILE A 100 24.04 15.52 -23.06
CA ILE A 100 23.65 15.26 -24.45
C ILE A 100 23.30 16.57 -25.16
N SER A 101 23.84 16.76 -26.36
CA SER A 101 23.62 17.98 -27.14
C SER A 101 22.19 18.09 -27.67
N GLU A 102 21.73 19.32 -27.91
CA GLU A 102 20.35 19.60 -28.31
C GLU A 102 19.99 18.99 -29.67
N ASP A 103 20.93 18.98 -30.61
CA ASP A 103 20.79 18.38 -31.94
C ASP A 103 20.59 16.86 -31.85
N ILE A 104 21.34 16.18 -30.97
CA ILE A 104 21.17 14.75 -30.71
C ILE A 104 19.80 14.49 -30.08
N ILE A 105 19.39 15.29 -29.09
CA ILE A 105 18.11 15.13 -28.40
C ILE A 105 16.94 15.27 -29.37
N GLN A 106 16.98 16.25 -30.28
CA GLN A 106 15.96 16.45 -31.30
C GLN A 106 15.83 15.25 -32.23
N ASN A 107 16.95 14.66 -32.63
CA ASN A 107 16.96 13.45 -33.45
C ASN A 107 16.47 12.21 -32.69
N LEU A 108 16.68 12.14 -31.38
CA LEU A 108 16.23 11.03 -30.54
C LEU A 108 14.74 11.05 -30.22
N GLN A 109 14.12 12.25 -30.18
CA GLN A 109 12.71 12.48 -29.82
C GLN A 109 11.69 11.47 -30.41
N PRO A 110 11.76 11.09 -31.70
CA PRO A 110 10.80 10.16 -32.28
C PRO A 110 10.96 8.73 -31.77
N TYR A 111 12.17 8.35 -31.35
CA TYR A 111 12.58 6.97 -31.08
C TYR A 111 12.66 6.63 -29.59
N ILE A 112 12.70 7.62 -28.69
CA ILE A 112 12.83 7.41 -27.25
C ILE A 112 11.59 7.84 -26.47
N SER A 113 11.41 7.27 -25.28
CA SER A 113 10.38 7.67 -24.32
C SER A 113 11.00 7.99 -22.96
N TYR A 114 10.44 9.02 -22.30
CA TYR A 114 10.82 9.45 -20.94
C TYR A 114 10.01 8.75 -19.84
N LEU A 115 9.01 7.97 -20.23
CA LEU A 115 7.99 7.44 -19.34
C LEU A 115 8.54 6.27 -18.52
N GLN A 116 9.00 6.55 -17.31
CA GLN A 116 8.70 5.64 -16.21
C GLN A 116 7.19 5.69 -15.95
N SER A 117 6.41 4.98 -16.77
CA SER A 117 5.13 4.47 -16.30
C SER A 117 5.48 3.54 -15.15
N THR A 118 5.43 4.04 -13.91
CA THR A 118 5.32 3.15 -12.77
C THR A 118 3.89 2.62 -12.86
N PRO A 119 3.68 1.38 -13.30
CA PRO A 119 2.33 0.89 -13.52
C PRO A 119 1.58 1.01 -12.20
N VAL A 120 0.50 1.79 -12.20
CA VAL A 120 -0.40 1.84 -11.05
C VAL A 120 -1.22 0.56 -11.10
N HIS A 121 -0.92 -0.36 -10.18
CA HIS A 121 -1.72 -1.56 -10.05
C HIS A 121 -2.98 -1.23 -9.25
N PHE A 122 -4.10 -1.11 -9.96
CA PHE A 122 -5.40 -0.80 -9.37
C PHE A 122 -6.27 -2.07 -9.30
N ILE A 123 -6.73 -2.40 -8.10
CA ILE A 123 -7.69 -3.48 -7.84
C ILE A 123 -8.96 -2.84 -7.26
N SER A 124 -10.08 -3.07 -7.93
CA SER A 124 -11.42 -2.77 -7.43
C SER A 124 -12.15 -4.07 -7.12
N ARG A 125 -12.85 -4.13 -5.98
CA ARG A 125 -13.76 -5.22 -5.65
C ARG A 125 -15.06 -4.64 -5.14
N GLN A 126 -16.16 -5.04 -5.75
CA GLN A 126 -17.50 -4.65 -5.35
C GLN A 126 -18.34 -5.90 -5.14
N ARG A 127 -19.20 -5.88 -4.13
CA ARG A 127 -20.16 -6.94 -3.86
C ARG A 127 -21.47 -6.30 -3.43
N MET A 128 -22.54 -6.66 -4.13
CA MET A 128 -23.90 -6.30 -3.78
C MET A 128 -24.63 -7.57 -3.37
N GLN A 129 -25.38 -7.50 -2.29
CA GLN A 129 -26.26 -8.57 -1.84
C GLN A 129 -27.61 -7.96 -1.48
N TYR A 130 -28.66 -8.46 -2.13
CA TYR A 130 -30.04 -8.09 -1.85
C TYR A 130 -30.71 -9.26 -1.14
N LYS A 131 -31.44 -8.97 -0.06
CA LYS A 131 -32.19 -9.97 0.71
C LYS A 131 -33.65 -9.54 0.80
N GLU A 132 -34.53 -10.32 0.18
CA GLU A 132 -35.97 -10.01 0.08
C GLU A 132 -36.72 -10.06 1.42
N ASP A 133 -36.25 -10.84 2.39
CA ASP A 133 -37.02 -11.20 3.60
C ASP A 133 -36.41 -10.68 4.92
N THR A 134 -35.88 -9.45 4.90
CA THR A 134 -35.15 -8.91 6.06
C THR A 134 -36.00 -8.13 7.06
N GLY A 135 -37.19 -7.66 6.66
CA GLY A 135 -38.02 -6.79 7.48
C GLY A 135 -37.44 -5.38 7.71
N TYR A 136 -36.37 -5.00 7.00
CA TYR A 136 -35.74 -3.69 7.08
C TYR A 136 -36.06 -2.81 5.86
N ASP A 137 -36.16 -1.49 6.06
CA ASP A 137 -36.40 -0.50 4.99
C ASP A 137 -35.31 -0.49 3.92
N SER A 138 -34.07 -0.89 4.28
CA SER A 138 -32.92 -0.94 3.36
C SER A 138 -32.34 -2.37 3.27
N PRO A 139 -32.86 -3.24 2.39
CA PRO A 139 -32.44 -4.64 2.26
C PRO A 139 -31.09 -4.83 1.54
N LEU A 140 -30.50 -3.76 1.03
CA LEU A 140 -29.26 -3.81 0.25
C LEU A 140 -28.03 -3.76 1.15
N LYS A 141 -27.22 -4.82 1.08
CA LYS A 141 -25.84 -4.82 1.55
C LYS A 141 -24.90 -4.50 0.40
N PHE A 142 -24.04 -3.50 0.59
CA PHE A 142 -23.09 -3.06 -0.43
C PHE A 142 -21.68 -2.98 0.17
N TYR A 143 -20.74 -3.66 -0.48
CA TYR A 143 -19.34 -3.69 -0.11
C TYR A 143 -18.51 -3.20 -1.29
N GLN A 144 -17.57 -2.30 -1.01
CA GLN A 144 -16.62 -1.80 -2.00
C GLN A 144 -15.22 -1.69 -1.40
N ARG A 145 -14.22 -2.10 -2.19
CA ARG A 145 -12.81 -1.97 -1.83
C ARG A 145 -11.99 -1.55 -3.03
N TYR A 146 -11.21 -0.51 -2.86
CA TYR A 146 -10.24 -0.03 -3.83
C TYR A 146 -8.84 -0.15 -3.27
N GLN A 147 -7.92 -0.63 -4.09
CA GLN A 147 -6.51 -0.73 -3.77
C GLN A 147 -5.71 -0.20 -4.95
N ALA A 148 -4.87 0.80 -4.71
CA ALA A 148 -3.94 1.32 -5.71
C ALA A 148 -2.52 1.12 -5.18
N LYS A 149 -1.63 0.54 -5.99
CA LYS A 149 -0.21 0.40 -5.65
C LYS A 149 0.66 1.03 -6.72
N TRP A 150 1.66 1.78 -6.30
CA TRP A 150 2.66 2.36 -7.19
C TRP A 150 3.98 2.51 -6.44
N ARG A 151 5.06 1.96 -7.01
CA ARG A 151 6.37 1.92 -6.34
C ARG A 151 6.25 1.35 -4.92
N ASN A 152 6.64 2.16 -3.94
CA ASN A 152 6.68 1.87 -2.51
C ASN A 152 5.38 2.25 -1.79
N PHE A 153 4.39 2.76 -2.51
CA PHE A 153 3.15 3.30 -1.96
C PHE A 153 1.96 2.38 -2.27
N SER A 154 1.04 2.30 -1.32
CA SER A 154 -0.23 1.62 -1.48
C SER A 154 -1.33 2.44 -0.81
N LEU A 155 -2.41 2.69 -1.54
CA LEU A 155 -3.66 3.19 -0.98
C LEU A 155 -4.66 2.07 -0.85
N TYR A 156 -5.36 2.07 0.27
CA TYR A 156 -6.47 1.19 0.55
C TYR A 156 -7.68 2.05 0.91
N PHE A 157 -8.80 1.78 0.28
CA PHE A 157 -10.10 2.29 0.69
C PHE A 157 -11.08 1.13 0.74
N LEU A 158 -11.89 1.11 1.78
CA LEU A 158 -12.88 0.10 2.04
C LEU A 158 -14.13 0.81 2.57
N SER A 159 -15.29 0.42 2.09
CA SER A 159 -16.55 0.80 2.71
C SER A 159 -17.55 -0.34 2.62
N GLN A 160 -18.36 -0.45 3.66
CA GLN A 160 -19.47 -1.38 3.73
C GLN A 160 -20.70 -0.64 4.25
N LYS A 161 -21.81 -0.87 3.57
CA LYS A 161 -23.16 -0.60 4.04
C LYS A 161 -23.81 -1.95 4.33
N ASP A 162 -24.34 -2.14 5.54
CA ASP A 162 -25.09 -3.32 5.91
C ASP A 162 -26.61 -3.19 5.66
N GLU A 163 -27.30 -4.32 5.77
CA GLU A 163 -28.75 -4.39 5.67
C GLU A 163 -29.39 -3.61 6.84
N GLY A 164 -30.34 -2.74 6.54
CA GLY A 164 -31.05 -1.90 7.51
C GLY A 164 -30.44 -0.52 7.75
N GLU A 165 -29.19 -0.28 7.36
CA GLU A 165 -28.55 1.02 7.47
C GLU A 165 -28.97 1.97 6.34
N LYS A 166 -29.17 3.25 6.66
CA LYS A 166 -29.54 4.29 5.70
C LYS A 166 -28.33 4.90 5.00
N ASP A 167 -27.18 4.94 5.68
CA ASP A 167 -25.97 5.59 5.19
C ASP A 167 -25.12 4.66 4.30
N TRP A 168 -24.74 5.15 3.13
CA TRP A 168 -23.93 4.39 2.15
C TRP A 168 -22.45 4.27 2.54
N LEU A 169 -22.02 5.05 3.54
CA LEU A 169 -20.67 5.09 4.09
C LEU A 169 -20.69 4.83 5.60
N ASP A 170 -21.60 3.97 6.06
CA ASP A 170 -21.76 3.69 7.49
C ASP A 170 -20.45 3.21 8.12
N TYR A 171 -19.83 2.19 7.53
CA TYR A 171 -18.44 1.83 7.79
C TYR A 171 -17.54 2.24 6.63
N TRP A 172 -16.40 2.83 6.97
CA TRP A 172 -15.29 3.03 6.04
C TRP A 172 -13.94 2.86 6.73
N SER A 173 -12.94 2.50 5.92
CA SER A 173 -11.55 2.41 6.34
C SER A 173 -10.67 2.86 5.20
N ALA A 174 -9.72 3.75 5.48
CA ALA A 174 -8.76 4.23 4.50
C ALA A 174 -7.34 4.18 5.06
N THR A 175 -6.39 3.77 4.23
CA THR A 175 -4.98 3.67 4.65
C THR A 175 -4.05 4.10 3.52
N LEU A 176 -3.12 4.99 3.84
CA LEU A 176 -1.89 5.17 3.08
C LEU A 176 -0.81 4.29 3.69
N TYR A 177 -0.22 3.42 2.89
CA TYR A 177 0.82 2.49 3.31
C TYR A 177 2.08 2.67 2.47
N ILE A 178 3.23 2.75 3.14
CA ILE A 178 4.55 2.97 2.53
C ILE A 178 5.44 1.80 2.94
N MET A 179 6.18 1.24 1.99
CA MET A 179 7.08 0.11 2.20
C MET A 179 8.51 0.44 1.75
N GLU A 180 9.50 -0.02 2.51
CA GLU A 180 10.91 -0.08 2.10
C GLU A 180 11.47 1.25 1.55
N LEU A 181 11.18 2.36 2.24
CA LEU A 181 11.65 3.69 1.87
C LEU A 181 12.84 4.09 2.78
N GLY A 182 14.03 3.63 2.42
CA GLY A 182 15.26 3.90 3.19
C GLY A 182 15.22 3.25 4.57
N PHE A 183 15.34 4.05 5.63
CA PHE A 183 15.22 3.58 7.02
C PHE A 183 13.77 3.26 7.43
N VAL A 184 12.77 3.65 6.63
CA VAL A 184 11.36 3.31 6.85
C VAL A 184 11.06 1.97 6.20
N LYS A 185 10.92 0.91 7.00
CA LYS A 185 10.57 -0.43 6.49
C LYS A 185 9.09 -0.54 6.16
N ASN A 186 8.23 -0.07 7.05
CA ASN A 186 6.78 -0.06 6.86
C ASN A 186 6.19 1.18 7.53
N PHE A 187 5.27 1.89 6.89
CA PHE A 187 4.53 2.99 7.53
C PHE A 187 3.08 2.95 7.10
N ALA A 188 2.17 3.08 8.06
CA ALA A 188 0.73 3.16 7.81
C ALA A 188 0.18 4.44 8.44
N ALA A 189 -0.64 5.17 7.68
CA ALA A 189 -1.45 6.28 8.15
C ALA A 189 -2.92 6.07 7.75
N GLY A 190 -3.85 6.30 8.67
CA GLY A 190 -5.26 5.93 8.56
C GLY A 190 -5.55 4.66 9.35
N ASN A 191 -6.31 3.72 8.79
CA ASN A 191 -6.65 2.47 9.47
C ASN A 191 -5.51 1.45 9.39
N TYR A 192 -5.06 0.93 10.52
CA TYR A 192 -3.97 -0.04 10.56
C TYR A 192 -4.19 -1.08 11.65
N ARG A 193 -3.28 -2.05 11.70
CA ARG A 193 -3.18 -3.03 12.78
C ARG A 193 -1.74 -3.24 13.15
N LEU A 194 -1.55 -3.58 14.42
CA LEU A 194 -0.27 -3.98 14.98
C LEU A 194 -0.29 -5.47 15.27
N SER A 195 0.87 -6.10 15.20
CA SER A 195 1.05 -7.49 15.64
C SER A 195 2.46 -7.60 16.19
N PHE A 196 2.59 -7.84 17.48
CA PHE A 196 3.89 -7.97 18.15
C PHE A 196 3.95 -9.29 18.93
N GLY A 197 5.15 -9.82 19.10
CA GLY A 197 5.40 -11.04 19.87
C GLY A 197 4.51 -12.20 19.42
N GLN A 198 3.84 -12.82 20.39
CA GLN A 198 2.91 -13.94 20.20
C GLN A 198 1.44 -13.49 20.23
N GLY A 199 1.20 -12.18 20.32
CA GLY A 199 -0.12 -11.59 20.26
C GLY A 199 -0.87 -11.58 21.57
N ILE A 200 -0.19 -11.55 22.73
CA ILE A 200 -0.87 -11.33 24.01
C ILE A 200 -1.43 -9.91 24.08
N LEU A 201 -0.62 -8.89 23.77
CA LEU A 201 -1.08 -7.51 23.75
C LEU A 201 -1.67 -7.09 22.40
N PHE A 202 -0.97 -7.39 21.30
CA PHE A 202 -1.44 -7.08 19.94
C PHE A 202 -1.52 -8.36 19.09
N ALA A 203 -2.69 -9.00 19.10
CA ALA A 203 -2.92 -10.24 18.38
C ALA A 203 -3.04 -10.03 16.85
N PRO A 204 -2.36 -10.83 16.02
CA PRO A 204 -2.74 -10.96 14.62
C PRO A 204 -4.09 -11.70 14.52
N LYS A 205 -5.07 -11.13 13.81
CA LYS A 205 -6.36 -11.77 13.52
C LYS A 205 -6.15 -13.21 13.00
N LEU A 206 -6.62 -14.18 13.80
CA LEU A 206 -6.86 -15.61 13.50
C LEU A 206 -5.78 -16.39 12.73
N ALA A 207 -5.09 -17.29 13.45
CA ALA A 207 -4.64 -18.57 12.90
C ALA A 207 -4.52 -19.68 13.97
N LEU A 208 -5.46 -19.79 14.91
CA LEU A 208 -5.78 -21.10 15.51
C LEU A 208 -6.82 -21.77 14.61
N SER A 209 -6.38 -22.28 13.46
CA SER A 209 -7.12 -23.39 12.87
C SER A 209 -6.68 -24.63 13.65
N LYS A 210 -7.55 -25.16 14.51
CA LYS A 210 -7.45 -26.56 14.94
C LYS A 210 -7.72 -27.44 13.70
N GLY A 211 -6.75 -27.52 12.80
CA GLY A 211 -6.68 -28.59 11.82
C GLY A 211 -6.07 -29.81 12.49
N GLY A 212 -6.73 -30.96 12.39
CA GLY A 212 -6.32 -32.22 13.04
C GLY A 212 -4.98 -32.83 12.57
N ASN A 213 -4.12 -32.07 11.88
CA ASN A 213 -2.79 -32.51 11.49
C ASN A 213 -1.74 -31.76 12.32
N ALA A 214 -1.21 -32.45 13.33
CA ALA A 214 -0.17 -31.99 14.25
C ALA A 214 1.23 -31.89 13.61
N THR A 215 1.35 -31.99 12.29
CA THR A 215 2.62 -31.95 11.59
C THR A 215 2.72 -30.67 10.77
N HIS A 216 3.58 -29.77 11.25
CA HIS A 216 4.04 -28.55 10.59
C HIS A 216 2.98 -27.43 10.51
N GLN A 217 2.76 -26.75 11.63
CA GLN A 217 2.31 -25.36 11.55
C GLN A 217 3.51 -24.52 11.09
N PRO A 218 3.50 -23.95 9.87
CA PRO A 218 4.59 -23.09 9.45
C PRO A 218 4.63 -21.89 10.38
N LEU A 219 5.78 -21.67 11.01
CA LEU A 219 6.06 -20.46 11.76
C LEU A 219 5.86 -19.26 10.82
N LYS A 220 4.89 -18.39 11.15
CA LYS A 220 4.57 -17.24 10.31
C LYS A 220 5.43 -16.05 10.72
N HIS A 221 6.22 -15.54 9.78
CA HIS A 221 6.84 -14.22 9.89
C HIS A 221 5.75 -13.15 9.78
N TYR A 222 5.39 -12.53 10.91
CA TYR A 222 4.45 -11.41 10.92
C TYR A 222 5.19 -10.12 10.54
N ARG A 223 4.53 -9.26 9.75
CA ARG A 223 4.92 -7.85 9.64
C ARG A 223 4.21 -7.12 10.77
N ASP A 224 4.96 -6.31 11.50
CA ASP A 224 4.50 -5.72 12.74
C ASP A 224 3.49 -4.58 12.52
N VAL A 225 3.61 -3.87 11.39
CA VAL A 225 2.67 -2.83 10.95
C VAL A 225 2.01 -3.25 9.63
N LYS A 226 0.68 -3.34 9.61
CA LYS A 226 -0.09 -3.70 8.41
C LYS A 226 -1.28 -2.77 8.19
N PRO A 227 -1.65 -2.48 6.93
CA PRO A 227 -2.88 -1.76 6.63
C PRO A 227 -4.11 -2.58 7.04
N TYR A 228 -5.14 -1.89 7.52
CA TYR A 228 -6.43 -2.52 7.82
C TYR A 228 -7.27 -2.62 6.55
N THR A 229 -7.69 -3.83 6.20
CA THR A 229 -8.38 -4.12 4.91
C THR A 229 -9.61 -5.01 5.11
N SER A 230 -10.13 -5.05 6.34
CA SER A 230 -11.28 -5.86 6.75
C SER A 230 -12.44 -4.96 7.17
N THR A 231 -13.64 -5.51 7.12
CA THR A 231 -14.88 -4.84 7.54
C THR A 231 -15.28 -5.14 8.98
N ASN A 232 -14.32 -5.59 9.79
CA ASN A 232 -14.57 -5.91 11.18
C ASN A 232 -13.95 -4.78 11.99
N GLU A 233 -14.73 -3.99 12.71
CA GLU A 233 -14.22 -2.76 13.32
C GLU A 233 -13.41 -3.03 14.59
N ALA A 234 -13.69 -4.17 15.24
CA ALA A 234 -13.19 -4.56 16.57
C ALA A 234 -11.67 -4.52 16.75
N TYR A 235 -10.90 -4.64 15.67
CA TYR A 235 -9.43 -4.76 15.70
C TYR A 235 -8.73 -3.69 14.86
N SER A 236 -9.48 -2.66 14.45
CA SER A 236 -8.99 -1.55 13.65
C SER A 236 -8.41 -0.48 14.57
N LEU A 237 -7.20 -0.01 14.26
CA LEU A 237 -6.65 1.21 14.85
C LEU A 237 -6.75 2.33 13.81
N PHE A 238 -6.88 3.58 14.23
CA PHE A 238 -6.93 4.73 13.32
C PHE A 238 -5.97 5.82 13.76
N GLY A 239 -4.97 6.11 12.94
CA GLY A 239 -3.91 7.06 13.26
C GLY A 239 -2.68 6.76 12.43
N PHE A 240 -1.55 6.48 13.07
CA PHE A 240 -0.33 6.11 12.36
C PHE A 240 0.55 5.13 13.13
N ALA A 241 1.30 4.32 12.39
CA ALA A 241 2.38 3.50 12.92
C ALA A 241 3.49 3.36 11.87
N GLY A 242 4.74 3.38 12.30
CA GLY A 242 5.89 3.26 11.41
C GLY A 242 6.94 2.34 11.99
N ASP A 243 7.53 1.48 11.18
CA ASP A 243 8.66 0.61 11.51
C ASP A 243 9.92 1.23 10.92
N PHE A 244 10.75 1.78 11.82
CA PHE A 244 11.99 2.45 11.50
C PHE A 244 13.16 1.57 11.89
N SER A 245 14.01 1.24 10.92
CA SER A 245 15.14 0.33 11.09
C SER A 245 16.45 1.12 11.14
N PHE A 246 17.22 0.86 12.19
CA PHE A 246 18.54 1.43 12.46
C PHE A 246 19.51 0.28 12.78
N TYR A 247 20.28 -0.16 11.79
CA TYR A 247 21.08 -1.39 11.88
C TYR A 247 20.19 -2.58 12.29
N ASP A 248 20.53 -3.28 13.36
CA ASP A 248 19.77 -4.43 13.88
C ASP A 248 18.62 -4.01 14.81
N MET A 249 18.37 -2.71 14.99
CA MET A 249 17.25 -2.22 15.82
C MET A 249 16.07 -1.79 14.95
N HIS A 250 14.88 -2.18 15.40
CA HIS A 250 13.60 -1.73 14.85
C HIS A 250 12.83 -0.99 15.93
N ILE A 251 12.41 0.24 15.61
CA ILE A 251 11.62 1.08 16.51
C ILE A 251 10.29 1.36 15.83
N ILE A 252 9.22 0.94 16.50
CA ILE A 252 7.85 1.02 15.99
C ILE A 252 7.01 1.90 16.89
N PRO A 253 7.05 3.24 16.75
CA PRO A 253 6.08 4.11 17.39
C PRO A 253 4.72 3.97 16.72
N PHE A 254 3.66 4.07 17.53
CA PHE A 254 2.29 4.01 17.05
C PHE A 254 1.38 4.92 17.85
N TYR A 255 0.35 5.42 17.18
CA TYR A 255 -0.69 6.27 17.73
C TYR A 255 -2.02 5.94 17.07
N SER A 256 -3.05 5.73 17.89
CA SER A 256 -4.43 5.51 17.48
C SER A 256 -5.36 6.43 18.26
N ASN A 257 -6.36 6.96 17.58
CA ASN A 257 -7.52 7.63 18.16
C ASN A 257 -8.76 7.10 17.44
N TYR A 258 -9.27 5.98 17.94
CA TYR A 258 -10.37 5.24 17.33
C TYR A 258 -11.70 5.60 17.98
N ALA A 259 -12.76 5.66 17.18
CA ALA A 259 -14.11 5.80 17.66
C ALA A 259 -14.70 4.41 17.84
N LEU A 260 -15.22 4.14 19.04
CA LEU A 260 -15.81 2.87 19.40
C LEU A 260 -17.30 3.06 19.64
N ASP A 261 -18.06 2.06 19.23
CA ASP A 261 -19.46 1.97 19.57
C ASP A 261 -19.63 1.59 21.03
N GLY A 262 -20.63 2.16 21.68
CA GLY A 262 -20.95 1.77 23.04
C GLY A 262 -22.07 2.57 23.66
N ILE A 263 -22.39 2.20 24.89
CA ILE A 263 -23.44 2.84 25.67
C ILE A 263 -22.80 3.69 26.75
N ILE A 264 -23.08 4.98 26.72
CA ILE A 264 -22.74 5.91 27.79
C ILE A 264 -23.97 6.14 28.64
N GLU A 265 -23.85 5.94 29.95
CA GLU A 265 -24.92 6.16 30.93
C GLU A 265 -24.38 7.10 32.01
N ASN A 266 -25.05 8.23 32.26
CA ASN A 266 -24.64 9.23 33.27
C ASN A 266 -23.16 9.67 33.16
N GLY A 267 -22.62 9.74 31.94
CA GLY A 267 -21.24 10.16 31.67
C GLY A 267 -20.17 9.06 31.86
N CYS A 268 -20.57 7.81 32.14
CA CYS A 268 -19.67 6.66 32.21
C CYS A 268 -19.97 5.60 31.12
N ILE A 269 -18.94 4.86 30.72
CA ILE A 269 -19.02 3.76 29.76
C ILE A 269 -19.64 2.55 30.44
N LYS A 270 -20.83 2.14 29.99
CA LYS A 270 -21.52 0.94 30.46
C LYS A 270 -21.03 -0.30 29.71
N SER A 271 -20.98 -0.21 28.38
CA SER A 271 -20.54 -1.28 27.50
C SER A 271 -19.89 -0.72 26.24
N ILE A 272 -18.98 -1.49 25.66
CA ILE A 272 -18.39 -1.27 24.34
C ILE A 272 -18.97 -2.36 23.43
N ASP A 273 -19.53 -1.95 22.30
CA ASP A 273 -20.17 -2.85 21.34
C ASP A 273 -19.15 -3.23 20.26
N ILE A 274 -18.89 -4.53 20.11
CA ILE A 274 -17.83 -5.07 19.21
C ILE A 274 -18.44 -5.58 17.88
N THR A 275 -19.77 -5.56 17.75
CA THR A 275 -20.49 -6.23 16.66
C THR A 275 -20.55 -5.43 15.35
N GLY A 276 -20.41 -4.09 15.40
CA GLY A 276 -20.39 -3.20 14.23
C GLY A 276 -21.66 -3.27 13.36
N PHE A 277 -22.85 -3.26 13.96
CA PHE A 277 -24.12 -3.27 13.24
C PHE A 277 -25.03 -2.14 13.75
N HIS A 278 -25.53 -1.28 12.85
CA HIS A 278 -26.28 -0.07 13.21
C HIS A 278 -27.71 -0.06 12.65
N ARG A 279 -28.52 -1.06 13.04
CA ARG A 279 -29.82 -1.37 12.40
C ARG A 279 -31.07 -0.69 13.01
N SER A 280 -30.95 0.06 14.10
CA SER A 280 -32.08 0.74 14.76
C SER A 280 -31.79 2.22 15.02
N ASP A 281 -32.82 3.05 15.17
CA ASP A 281 -32.67 4.48 15.54
C ASP A 281 -31.90 4.65 16.87
N SER A 282 -32.03 3.70 17.81
CA SER A 282 -31.24 3.62 19.04
C SER A 282 -29.79 3.14 18.86
N GLY A 283 -29.43 2.64 17.68
CA GLY A 283 -28.08 2.24 17.30
C GLY A 283 -27.22 3.40 16.79
N GLN A 284 -27.83 4.50 16.35
CA GLN A 284 -27.13 5.72 15.95
C GLN A 284 -26.56 6.46 17.17
N ASP A 285 -27.28 6.50 18.29
CA ASP A 285 -26.79 7.11 19.54
C ASP A 285 -25.61 6.35 20.17
N LYS A 286 -25.39 5.09 19.76
CA LYS A 286 -24.27 4.26 20.21
C LYS A 286 -23.04 4.38 19.33
N LYS A 287 -23.21 4.83 18.09
CA LYS A 287 -22.15 4.87 17.09
C LYS A 287 -21.12 5.93 17.45
N ASP A 288 -19.84 5.58 17.37
CA ASP A 288 -18.72 6.50 17.60
C ASP A 288 -18.79 7.26 18.96
N ALA A 289 -19.52 6.72 19.94
CA ALA A 289 -19.81 7.39 21.21
C ALA A 289 -18.58 7.48 22.11
N ILE A 290 -17.70 6.49 22.05
CA ILE A 290 -16.51 6.37 22.90
C ILE A 290 -15.27 6.64 22.06
N ARG A 291 -14.31 7.37 22.62
CA ARG A 291 -13.00 7.58 21.98
C ARG A 291 -11.92 6.84 22.76
N GLU A 292 -11.28 5.90 22.10
CA GLU A 292 -10.12 5.17 22.59
C GLU A 292 -8.85 5.77 21.99
N LYS A 293 -7.97 6.28 22.85
CA LYS A 293 -6.66 6.80 22.49
C LYS A 293 -5.59 5.84 22.97
N LEU A 294 -4.81 5.33 22.03
CA LEU A 294 -3.73 4.40 22.30
C LEU A 294 -2.44 4.94 21.70
N TYR A 295 -1.36 4.96 22.48
CA TYR A 295 -0.07 5.39 22.00
C TYR A 295 1.06 4.69 22.73
N GLY A 296 2.12 4.39 22.00
CA GLY A 296 3.25 3.66 22.55
C GLY A 296 4.28 3.34 21.50
N ALA A 297 5.18 2.43 21.86
CA ALA A 297 6.20 1.94 20.97
C ALA A 297 6.48 0.46 21.21
N HIS A 298 6.91 -0.19 20.15
CA HIS A 298 7.58 -1.48 20.22
C HIS A 298 9.01 -1.31 19.74
N ILE A 299 9.98 -1.72 20.55
CA ILE A 299 11.40 -1.70 20.20
C ILE A 299 11.86 -3.14 20.13
N SER A 300 12.58 -3.48 19.08
CA SER A 300 13.20 -4.79 18.98
C SER A 300 14.59 -4.76 18.41
N TYR A 301 15.36 -5.77 18.76
CA TYR A 301 16.76 -5.93 18.37
C TYR A 301 17.00 -7.32 17.78
N GLY A 302 17.71 -7.35 16.66
CA GLY A 302 18.13 -8.54 15.94
C GLY A 302 17.20 -8.94 14.80
N ASP A 303 17.76 -9.67 13.83
CA ASP A 303 17.08 -10.10 12.59
C ASP A 303 16.59 -11.55 12.69
N GLN A 304 17.51 -12.52 12.75
CA GLN A 304 17.16 -13.95 12.91
C GLN A 304 16.76 -14.32 14.34
N ASN A 305 17.48 -13.74 15.32
CA ASN A 305 17.20 -13.83 16.75
C ASN A 305 16.74 -12.47 17.20
N ARG A 306 15.49 -12.36 17.65
CA ARG A 306 14.86 -11.09 17.97
C ARG A 306 14.47 -11.05 19.43
N PHE A 307 14.69 -9.91 20.05
CA PHE A 307 14.13 -9.57 21.35
C PHE A 307 13.33 -8.29 21.19
N GLY A 308 12.10 -8.28 21.71
CA GLY A 308 11.17 -7.17 21.61
C GLY A 308 10.70 -6.71 22.98
N VAL A 309 10.44 -5.41 23.12
CA VAL A 309 9.75 -4.83 24.25
C VAL A 309 8.68 -3.88 23.72
N THR A 310 7.46 -4.04 24.22
CA THR A 310 6.32 -3.18 23.91
C THR A 310 5.92 -2.41 25.16
N ALA A 311 5.68 -1.12 25.02
CA ALA A 311 5.07 -0.31 26.06
C ALA A 311 4.05 0.64 25.44
N TYR A 312 2.84 0.67 25.97
CA TYR A 312 1.82 1.61 25.52
C TYR A 312 0.84 1.97 26.62
N ARG A 313 0.19 3.10 26.40
CA ARG A 313 -0.92 3.58 27.20
C ARG A 313 -2.17 3.58 26.36
N ASP A 314 -3.25 3.12 26.96
CA ASP A 314 -4.60 3.11 26.40
C ASP A 314 -5.53 3.91 27.31
N VAL A 315 -6.31 4.82 26.74
CA VAL A 315 -7.11 5.84 27.43
C VAL A 315 -8.45 6.01 26.76
N TYR A 316 -9.52 5.87 27.56
CA TYR A 316 -10.88 6.18 27.15
C TYR A 316 -11.27 7.62 27.53
N ASN A 317 -12.05 8.29 26.68
CA ASN A 317 -12.55 9.65 26.95
C ASN A 317 -13.52 9.72 28.15
N HIS A 318 -14.15 8.60 28.52
CA HIS A 318 -15.06 8.49 29.66
C HIS A 318 -14.61 7.39 30.63
N PRO A 319 -14.85 7.53 31.95
CA PRO A 319 -14.62 6.45 32.91
C PRO A 319 -15.63 5.31 32.69
N PHE A 320 -15.29 4.09 33.11
CA PHE A 320 -16.25 2.99 33.12
C PHE A 320 -17.22 3.10 34.30
N CYS A 321 -18.48 2.71 34.11
CA CYS A 321 -19.46 2.65 35.20
C CYS A 321 -19.08 1.58 36.23
N ASP A 322 -18.39 0.52 35.78
CA ASP A 322 -17.77 -0.48 36.64
C ASP A 322 -16.42 0.02 37.13
N SER A 323 -16.34 0.35 38.42
CA SER A 323 -15.12 0.84 39.09
C SER A 323 -13.92 -0.13 39.03
N THR A 324 -14.13 -1.41 38.70
CA THR A 324 -13.03 -2.37 38.50
C THR A 324 -12.29 -2.15 37.18
N LYS A 325 -12.94 -1.50 36.20
CA LYS A 325 -12.36 -1.15 34.90
C LYS A 325 -11.78 0.25 34.98
N LYS A 326 -10.52 0.39 34.57
CA LYS A 326 -9.83 1.67 34.59
C LYS A 326 -10.06 2.43 33.29
N GLN A 327 -10.25 3.74 33.40
CA GLN A 327 -10.32 4.64 32.24
C GLN A 327 -9.01 4.68 31.45
N PHE A 328 -7.88 4.44 32.12
CA PHE A 328 -6.59 4.32 31.46
C PHE A 328 -5.84 3.10 31.99
N GLN A 329 -5.02 2.52 31.12
CA GLN A 329 -4.18 1.38 31.44
C GLN A 329 -2.82 1.51 30.76
N ASP A 330 -1.78 1.18 31.52
CA ASP A 330 -0.42 1.02 31.01
C ASP A 330 -0.17 -0.47 30.81
N LEU A 331 0.27 -0.84 29.61
CA LEU A 331 0.57 -2.20 29.23
C LEU A 331 2.01 -2.32 28.75
N TYR A 332 2.64 -3.40 29.17
CA TYR A 332 4.02 -3.71 28.84
C TYR A 332 4.13 -5.17 28.41
N SER A 333 4.91 -5.45 27.38
CA SER A 333 5.33 -6.81 27.07
C SER A 333 6.80 -6.89 26.75
N ALA A 334 7.38 -8.06 27.00
CA ALA A 334 8.67 -8.45 26.47
C ALA A 334 8.48 -9.75 25.70
N ASP A 335 9.03 -9.80 24.49
CA ASP A 335 8.96 -10.95 23.61
C ASP A 335 10.34 -11.35 23.12
N TYR A 336 10.48 -12.62 22.76
CA TYR A 336 11.69 -13.13 22.13
C TYR A 336 11.34 -14.16 21.07
N TYR A 337 12.24 -14.24 20.10
CA TYR A 337 12.23 -15.21 19.03
C TYR A 337 13.66 -15.64 18.76
N LEU A 338 13.99 -16.90 19.04
CA LEU A 338 15.33 -17.43 18.90
C LEU A 338 15.31 -18.62 17.95
N ASN A 339 16.17 -18.58 16.96
CA ASN A 339 16.39 -19.66 16.02
C ASN A 339 17.82 -20.19 16.18
N TYR A 340 17.94 -21.46 16.58
CA TYR A 340 19.22 -22.16 16.64
C TYR A 340 19.12 -23.50 15.90
N ARG A 341 19.76 -23.56 14.73
CA ARG A 341 19.72 -24.70 13.79
C ARG A 341 18.29 -25.02 13.34
N ASN A 342 17.70 -26.09 13.86
CA ASN A 342 16.34 -26.54 13.56
C ASN A 342 15.41 -26.41 14.78
N ILE A 343 15.85 -25.71 15.83
CA ILE A 343 15.06 -25.46 17.04
C ILE A 343 14.71 -23.97 17.06
N THR A 344 13.41 -23.69 17.14
CA THR A 344 12.91 -22.34 17.38
C THR A 344 12.35 -22.28 18.79
N LEU A 345 12.76 -21.27 19.54
CA LEU A 345 12.20 -20.91 20.83
C LEU A 345 11.53 -19.54 20.70
N PHE A 346 10.33 -19.40 21.22
CA PHE A 346 9.65 -18.10 21.24
C PHE A 346 8.89 -17.91 22.54
N GLY A 347 8.66 -16.65 22.90
CA GLY A 347 7.81 -16.34 24.04
C GLY A 347 7.42 -14.88 24.11
N GLU A 348 6.38 -14.61 24.90
CA GLU A 348 5.93 -13.27 25.25
C GLU A 348 5.45 -13.27 26.70
N GLY A 349 5.94 -12.33 27.50
CA GLY A 349 5.41 -12.01 28.82
C GLY A 349 4.77 -10.63 28.79
N ALA A 350 3.53 -10.52 29.24
CA ALA A 350 2.79 -9.27 29.27
C ALA A 350 2.33 -8.93 30.69
N TYR A 351 2.28 -7.63 30.98
CA TYR A 351 1.75 -7.07 32.21
C TYR A 351 0.75 -5.96 31.88
N ALA A 352 -0.42 -6.04 32.49
CA ALA A 352 -1.47 -5.05 32.37
C ALA A 352 -2.19 -4.92 33.72
N ASN A 353 -2.12 -3.74 34.33
CA ASN A 353 -2.90 -3.41 35.53
C ASN A 353 -2.85 -4.48 36.65
N GLY A 354 -1.65 -4.91 37.04
CA GLY A 354 -1.45 -5.93 38.09
C GLY A 354 -1.61 -7.37 37.63
N LYS A 355 -2.12 -7.61 36.41
CA LYS A 355 -2.26 -8.94 35.82
C LYS A 355 -1.04 -9.26 34.96
N ARG A 356 -0.66 -10.53 34.94
CA ARG A 356 0.46 -11.06 34.15
C ARG A 356 -0.03 -12.21 33.28
N ALA A 357 0.47 -12.26 32.06
CA ALA A 357 0.25 -13.37 31.13
C ALA A 357 1.57 -13.76 30.49
N PHE A 358 1.75 -15.04 30.18
CA PHE A 358 2.96 -15.54 29.55
C PHE A 358 2.62 -16.67 28.58
N VAL A 359 3.33 -16.70 27.45
CA VAL A 359 3.29 -17.78 26.48
C VAL A 359 4.72 -18.08 26.03
N THR A 360 5.05 -19.36 25.88
CA THR A 360 6.33 -19.83 25.35
C THR A 360 6.12 -21.10 24.55
N GLY A 361 6.98 -21.36 23.57
CA GLY A 361 6.99 -22.59 22.77
C GLY A 361 8.35 -22.92 22.20
#